data_AF-A0A9P1KCS3-F1
#
_entry.id   AF-A0A9P1KCS3-F1
#
_cell.length_a   1.000
_cell.length_b   1.000
_cell.length_c   1.000
_cell.angle_alpha   90.00
_cell.angle_beta   90.00
_cell.angle_gamma   90.00
#
_symmetry.space_group_name_H-M   'P 1'
#
loop_
_entity.id
_entity.type
_entity.pdbx_description
1 polymer ?
#
loop_
_entity_poly.entity_id
_entity_poly.type
_entity_poly.pdbx_seq_one_letter_code
_entity_poly.pdbx_strand_id
1 'polypeptide(L)'
;MALGIAVVSLLLLCYLYLKLRAADCAFVEMNQRDWHIHLLPKPSLFARLFNIIIDKRGASLLITLLEKTAIASALKKSVRQMEEAEASGRVPAILCDAAARQAMRSRLANYADDMRASVTLNALAKVSNYAGALHYLSNHAGLLKLGAEAHNEVVRQPVFIVSMPRTATTILHRTLATDTSRWRAFDLADMIMPLPPIPRSDRARRDQLAEKVQKNFIEPLKRIYPGWYECLETMHAMKPNQVDEDLGIYDSGLGFGYQDTLMLLYPEQRARGMPLESAELAAYRYAWLDMVMRIHQTLEPDSDKTWLMKDPNHTAFLPQLRQQFPDARFIFTHRPPREILPSMAKLFVVFTCIFVEPGAPGTTSAEWGQYALEKTNFFLSGIVDYTKANPPDEDHRIDFLFSELAPNMVECIGRIYEMCFDEKPTAEAKAAMQAYLDDHKRDKKGNQPRSLQDFHLTEAKIAFEEYSNMFLRDSV
;
A
#
# COMPACT_ATOMS: atom_id res chain seq x y z
N MET A 1 7.32 15.30 -53.24
CA MET A 1 7.31 14.31 -52.14
C MET A 1 7.99 14.83 -50.87
N ALA A 2 9.27 15.26 -50.93
CA ALA A 2 9.99 15.79 -49.76
C ALA A 2 9.32 17.01 -49.08
N LEU A 3 8.80 17.96 -49.87
CA LEU A 3 8.06 19.12 -49.33
C LEU A 3 6.76 18.71 -48.61
N GLY A 4 6.06 17.69 -49.11
CA GLY A 4 4.83 17.18 -48.49
C GLY A 4 5.10 16.50 -47.15
N ILE A 5 6.17 15.71 -47.07
CA ILE A 5 6.61 15.09 -45.80
C ILE A 5 6.99 16.18 -44.79
N ALA A 6 7.75 17.19 -45.21
CA ALA A 6 8.15 18.30 -44.35
C ALA A 6 6.95 19.09 -43.78
N VAL A 7 5.93 19.36 -44.60
CA VAL A 7 4.70 20.04 -44.16
C VAL A 7 3.92 19.19 -43.15
N VAL A 8 3.76 17.89 -43.40
CA VAL A 8 3.07 16.97 -42.46
C VAL A 8 3.83 16.86 -41.14
N SER A 9 5.16 16.75 -41.18
CA SER A 9 5.98 16.74 -39.97
C SER A 9 5.86 18.05 -39.18
N LEU A 10 5.86 19.20 -39.84
CA LEU A 10 5.68 20.49 -39.18
C LEU A 10 4.30 20.61 -38.52
N LEU A 11 3.24 20.20 -39.22
CA LEU A 11 1.87 20.20 -38.67
C LEU A 11 1.75 19.28 -37.44
N LEU A 12 2.35 18.09 -37.49
CA LEU A 12 2.38 17.18 -36.34
C LEU A 12 3.15 17.79 -35.15
N LEU A 13 4.30 18.41 -35.39
CA LEU A 13 5.07 19.09 -34.34
C LEU A 13 4.28 20.25 -33.73
N CYS A 14 3.61 21.07 -34.56
CA CYS A 14 2.72 22.14 -34.09
C CYS A 14 1.56 21.58 -33.24
N TYR A 15 0.92 20.51 -33.69
CA TYR A 15 -0.15 19.84 -32.94
C TYR A 15 0.34 19.33 -31.58
N LEU A 16 1.47 18.61 -31.54
CA LEU A 16 2.06 18.09 -30.31
C LEU A 16 2.47 19.22 -29.36
N TYR A 17 3.06 20.30 -29.88
CA TYR A 17 3.42 21.46 -29.09
C TYR A 17 2.19 22.10 -28.41
N LEU A 18 1.10 22.30 -29.16
CA LEU A 18 -0.13 22.87 -28.62
C LEU A 18 -0.77 21.95 -27.56
N LYS A 19 -0.80 20.63 -27.82
CA LYS A 19 -1.32 19.64 -26.85
C LYS A 19 -0.47 19.57 -25.58
N LEU A 20 0.86 19.58 -25.71
CA LEU A 20 1.78 19.64 -24.57
C LEU A 20 1.55 20.90 -23.74
N ARG A 21 1.45 22.06 -24.39
CA ARG A 21 1.20 23.33 -23.69
C ARG A 21 -0.14 23.32 -22.96
N ALA A 22 -1.21 22.79 -23.57
CA ALA A 22 -2.51 22.69 -22.94
C ALA A 22 -2.49 21.75 -21.72
N ALA A 23 -1.90 20.56 -21.84
CA ALA A 23 -1.76 19.61 -20.74
C ALA A 23 -0.92 20.17 -19.59
N ASP A 24 0.18 20.85 -19.92
CA ASP A 24 1.03 21.55 -18.97
C ASP A 24 0.29 22.64 -18.20
N CYS A 25 -0.51 23.45 -18.89
CA CYS A 25 -1.31 24.50 -18.25
C CYS A 25 -2.34 23.88 -17.31
N ALA A 26 -3.08 22.85 -17.76
CA ALA A 26 -4.10 22.19 -16.94
C ALA A 26 -3.50 21.56 -15.68
N PHE A 27 -2.35 20.89 -15.78
CA PHE A 27 -1.67 20.29 -14.63
C PHE A 27 -1.21 21.36 -13.61
N VAL A 28 -0.61 22.45 -14.09
CA VAL A 28 -0.15 23.55 -13.23
C VAL A 28 -1.33 24.26 -12.58
N GLU A 29 -2.38 24.54 -13.35
CA GLU A 29 -3.60 25.21 -12.87
C GLU A 29 -4.31 24.35 -11.82
N MET A 30 -4.43 23.04 -12.03
CA MET A 30 -5.00 22.11 -11.06
C MET A 30 -4.18 22.10 -9.76
N ASN A 31 -2.86 22.03 -9.85
CA ASN A 31 -2.03 22.07 -8.64
C ASN A 31 -2.09 23.42 -7.92
N GLN A 32 -2.20 24.53 -8.64
CA GLN A 32 -2.29 25.87 -8.07
C GLN A 32 -3.63 26.17 -7.43
N ARG A 33 -4.73 25.66 -8.00
CA ARG A 33 -6.10 25.99 -7.57
C ARG A 33 -6.71 25.01 -6.59
N ASP A 34 -6.28 23.75 -6.61
CA ASP A 34 -6.94 22.68 -5.85
C ASP A 34 -5.94 21.81 -5.08
N TRP A 35 -5.00 21.13 -5.74
CA TRP A 35 -4.18 20.14 -5.02
C TRP A 35 -3.18 20.75 -4.03
N HIS A 36 -2.66 21.95 -4.34
CA HIS A 36 -1.69 22.68 -3.52
C HIS A 36 -0.49 21.83 -3.07
N ILE A 37 0.10 21.06 -3.99
CA ILE A 37 1.26 20.20 -3.71
C ILE A 37 2.55 20.99 -3.95
N HIS A 38 3.32 21.19 -2.89
CA HIS A 38 4.63 21.84 -2.95
C HIS A 38 5.66 20.91 -3.57
N LEU A 39 6.57 21.44 -4.40
CA LEU A 39 7.63 20.68 -5.09
C LEU A 39 7.14 19.68 -6.14
N LEU A 40 5.92 19.84 -6.65
CA LEU A 40 5.40 19.03 -7.76
C LEU A 40 5.65 19.74 -9.11
N PRO A 41 6.77 19.46 -9.80
CA PRO A 41 6.94 19.94 -11.17
C PRO A 41 6.04 19.16 -12.11
N LYS A 42 6.02 19.59 -13.37
CA LYS A 42 5.36 18.85 -14.44
C LYS A 42 6.02 17.49 -14.63
N PRO A 43 5.26 16.46 -15.06
CA PRO A 43 5.84 15.17 -15.45
C PRO A 43 6.89 15.32 -16.56
N SER A 44 7.75 14.31 -16.69
CA SER A 44 8.77 14.28 -17.75
C SER A 44 8.16 14.46 -19.14
N LEU A 45 8.97 14.93 -20.10
CA LEU A 45 8.52 15.07 -21.49
C LEU A 45 8.03 13.71 -22.05
N PHE A 46 8.69 12.62 -21.67
CA PHE A 46 8.26 11.26 -22.02
C PHE A 46 6.82 10.98 -21.54
N ALA A 47 6.54 11.19 -20.26
CA ALA A 47 5.21 10.89 -19.70
C ALA A 47 4.11 11.70 -20.40
N ARG A 48 4.38 12.99 -20.64
CA ARG A 48 3.44 13.91 -21.31
C ARG A 48 3.22 13.53 -22.78
N LEU A 49 4.29 13.25 -23.53
CA LEU A 49 4.16 12.80 -24.91
C LEU A 49 3.46 11.45 -25.01
N PHE A 50 3.75 10.51 -24.10
CA PHE A 50 3.05 9.22 -24.06
C PHE A 50 1.55 9.43 -23.88
N ASN A 51 1.15 10.25 -22.91
CA ASN A 51 -0.26 10.56 -22.66
C ASN A 51 -0.97 11.19 -23.87
N ILE A 52 -0.28 12.05 -24.63
CA ILE A 52 -0.85 12.72 -25.80
C ILE A 52 -0.90 11.82 -27.04
N ILE A 53 0.16 11.05 -27.30
CA ILE A 53 0.30 10.24 -28.52
C ILE A 53 -0.48 8.94 -28.41
N ILE A 54 -0.35 8.26 -27.27
CA ILE A 54 -1.04 6.99 -27.04
C ILE A 54 -2.51 7.23 -26.76
N ASP A 55 -2.84 8.31 -26.04
CA ASP A 55 -4.18 8.65 -25.62
C ASP A 55 -4.94 7.48 -24.93
N LYS A 56 -6.23 7.70 -24.64
CA LYS A 56 -7.05 6.69 -23.96
C LYS A 56 -7.40 5.49 -24.85
N ARG A 57 -7.57 5.71 -26.16
CA ARG A 57 -7.89 4.64 -27.13
C ARG A 57 -6.67 3.78 -27.39
N GLY A 58 -5.50 4.38 -27.60
CA GLY A 58 -4.26 3.62 -27.76
C GLY A 58 -3.89 2.88 -26.48
N ALA A 59 -4.13 3.46 -25.29
CA ALA A 59 -3.96 2.74 -24.02
C ALA A 59 -4.83 1.48 -23.96
N SER A 60 -6.11 1.55 -24.34
CA SER A 60 -7.00 0.38 -24.39
C SER A 60 -6.54 -0.69 -25.38
N LEU A 61 -5.96 -0.29 -26.52
CA LEU A 61 -5.35 -1.23 -27.47
C LEU A 61 -4.11 -1.90 -26.86
N LEU A 62 -3.23 -1.14 -26.20
CA LEU A 62 -2.04 -1.68 -25.53
C LEU A 62 -2.41 -2.63 -24.39
N ILE A 63 -3.42 -2.30 -23.58
CA ILE A 63 -3.96 -3.19 -22.54
C ILE A 63 -4.46 -4.50 -23.16
N THR A 64 -5.22 -4.42 -24.26
CA THR A 64 -5.71 -5.60 -24.97
C THR A 64 -4.57 -6.45 -25.54
N LEU A 65 -3.52 -5.81 -26.05
CA LEU A 65 -2.33 -6.51 -26.53
C LEU A 65 -1.59 -7.20 -25.37
N LEU A 66 -1.37 -6.51 -24.25
CA LEU A 66 -0.73 -7.06 -23.05
C LEU A 66 -1.50 -8.26 -22.50
N GLU A 67 -2.83 -8.15 -22.45
CA GLU A 67 -3.74 -9.22 -22.03
C GLU A 67 -3.54 -10.48 -22.89
N LYS A 68 -3.61 -10.32 -24.21
CA LYS A 68 -3.53 -11.44 -25.16
C LYS A 68 -2.13 -12.05 -25.30
N THR A 69 -1.08 -11.28 -25.06
CA THR A 69 0.31 -11.72 -25.33
C THR A 69 1.03 -12.25 -24.10
N ALA A 70 0.85 -11.62 -22.93
CA ALA A 70 1.64 -11.94 -21.74
C ALA A 70 0.78 -12.31 -20.53
N ILE A 71 -0.21 -11.48 -20.20
CA ILE A 71 -0.98 -11.62 -18.96
C ILE A 71 -1.85 -12.87 -18.97
N ALA A 72 -2.50 -13.22 -20.09
CA ALA A 72 -3.28 -14.47 -20.19
C ALA A 72 -2.42 -15.73 -19.96
N SER A 73 -1.17 -15.71 -20.43
CA SER A 73 -0.21 -16.80 -20.20
C SER A 73 0.22 -16.87 -18.73
N ALA A 74 0.53 -15.73 -18.12
CA ALA A 74 0.88 -15.63 -16.71
C ALA A 74 -0.29 -16.08 -15.80
N LEU A 75 -1.51 -15.67 -16.12
CA LEU A 75 -2.72 -16.11 -15.42
C LEU A 75 -2.92 -17.62 -15.57
N LYS A 76 -2.73 -18.18 -16.77
CA LYS A 76 -2.82 -19.64 -16.98
C LYS A 76 -1.79 -20.39 -16.13
N LYS A 77 -0.56 -19.89 -16.03
CA LYS A 77 0.49 -20.46 -15.18
C LYS A 77 0.10 -20.37 -13.70
N SER A 78 -0.39 -19.23 -13.26
CA SER A 78 -0.87 -19.00 -11.90
C SER A 78 -1.99 -19.97 -11.52
N VAL A 79 -3.02 -20.10 -12.36
CA VAL A 79 -4.14 -21.02 -12.14
C VAL A 79 -3.69 -22.48 -12.13
N ARG A 80 -2.80 -22.88 -13.04
CA ARG A 80 -2.22 -24.22 -13.00
C ARG A 80 -1.49 -24.48 -11.67
N GLN A 81 -0.75 -23.50 -11.16
CA GLN A 81 -0.09 -23.63 -9.87
C GLN A 81 -1.09 -23.76 -8.72
N MET A 82 -2.25 -23.11 -8.80
CA MET A 82 -3.35 -23.29 -7.84
C MET A 82 -3.94 -24.71 -7.90
N GLU A 83 -4.11 -25.28 -9.10
CA GLU A 83 -4.57 -26.67 -9.27
C GLU A 83 -3.57 -27.67 -8.66
N GLU A 84 -2.27 -27.46 -8.89
CA GLU A 84 -1.20 -28.28 -8.30
C GLU A 84 -1.16 -28.11 -6.76
N ALA A 85 -1.36 -26.88 -6.26
CA ALA A 85 -1.42 -26.58 -4.83
C ALA A 85 -2.64 -27.25 -4.16
N GLU A 86 -3.82 -27.19 -4.77
CA GLU A 86 -5.03 -27.88 -4.29
C GLU A 86 -4.83 -29.40 -4.27
N ALA A 87 -4.31 -29.98 -5.35
CA ALA A 87 -4.04 -31.41 -5.45
C ALA A 87 -3.02 -31.90 -4.41
N SER A 88 -2.09 -31.03 -4.00
CA SER A 88 -1.11 -31.38 -2.97
C SER A 88 -1.69 -31.48 -1.56
N GLY A 89 -2.82 -30.80 -1.28
CA GLY A 89 -3.39 -30.66 0.07
C GLY A 89 -2.51 -29.87 1.05
N ARG A 90 -1.44 -29.20 0.56
CA ARG A 90 -0.43 -28.50 1.39
C ARG A 90 -0.59 -26.97 1.39
N VAL A 91 -1.57 -26.45 0.66
CA VAL A 91 -1.90 -25.03 0.63
C VAL A 91 -3.37 -24.88 1.08
N PRO A 92 -3.71 -23.86 1.89
CA PRO A 92 -5.08 -23.63 2.31
C PRO A 92 -6.05 -23.51 1.12
N ALA A 93 -7.20 -24.19 1.20
CA ALA A 93 -8.18 -24.25 0.11
C ALA A 93 -8.62 -22.85 -0.37
N ILE A 94 -8.79 -21.90 0.56
CA ILE A 94 -9.14 -20.50 0.24
C ILE A 94 -8.17 -19.84 -0.75
N LEU A 95 -6.92 -20.31 -0.85
CA LEU A 95 -5.91 -19.77 -1.75
C LEU A 95 -5.86 -20.46 -3.11
N CYS A 96 -6.41 -21.66 -3.25
CA CYS A 96 -6.13 -22.50 -4.42
C CYS A 96 -7.35 -23.23 -5.01
N ASP A 97 -8.47 -23.32 -4.30
CA ASP A 97 -9.65 -24.09 -4.74
C ASP A 97 -10.33 -23.52 -6.01
N ALA A 98 -11.37 -24.21 -6.46
CA ALA A 98 -12.13 -23.80 -7.65
C ALA A 98 -12.72 -22.38 -7.53
N ALA A 99 -13.18 -21.98 -6.34
CA ALA A 99 -13.73 -20.66 -6.10
C ALA A 99 -12.64 -19.58 -6.12
N ALA A 100 -11.48 -19.83 -5.51
CA ALA A 100 -10.32 -18.95 -5.53
C ALA A 100 -9.82 -18.71 -6.95
N ARG A 101 -9.73 -19.77 -7.77
CA ARG A 101 -9.36 -19.69 -9.19
C ARG A 101 -10.35 -18.83 -9.98
N GLN A 102 -11.65 -19.05 -9.79
CA GLN A 102 -12.68 -18.26 -10.45
C GLN A 102 -12.61 -16.79 -10.02
N ALA A 103 -12.43 -16.53 -8.71
CA ALA A 103 -12.30 -15.19 -8.17
C ALA A 103 -11.08 -14.45 -8.75
N MET A 104 -9.93 -15.10 -8.88
CA MET A 104 -8.74 -14.50 -9.51
C MET A 104 -9.02 -14.10 -10.97
N ARG A 105 -9.65 -14.98 -11.75
CA ARG A 105 -10.03 -14.69 -13.14
C ARG A 105 -10.97 -13.50 -13.23
N SER A 106 -12.03 -13.49 -12.42
CA SER A 106 -12.99 -12.38 -12.38
C SER A 106 -12.34 -11.07 -11.97
N ARG A 107 -11.49 -11.07 -10.93
CA ARG A 107 -10.78 -9.85 -10.48
C ARG A 107 -9.89 -9.28 -11.57
N LEU A 108 -9.11 -10.12 -12.27
CA LEU A 108 -8.21 -9.64 -13.32
C LEU A 108 -8.96 -9.14 -14.56
N ALA A 109 -10.06 -9.79 -14.93
CA ALA A 109 -10.94 -9.33 -16.01
C ALA A 109 -11.56 -7.97 -15.66
N ASN A 110 -12.10 -7.84 -14.45
CA ASN A 110 -12.63 -6.56 -13.96
C ASN A 110 -11.54 -5.48 -13.97
N TYR A 111 -10.35 -5.78 -13.46
CA TYR A 111 -9.22 -4.85 -13.46
C TYR A 111 -8.82 -4.39 -14.88
N ALA A 112 -8.85 -5.28 -15.88
CA ALA A 112 -8.59 -4.92 -17.27
C ALA A 112 -9.66 -3.95 -17.80
N ASP A 113 -10.94 -4.26 -17.56
CA ASP A 113 -12.06 -3.45 -17.99
C ASP A 113 -12.07 -2.07 -17.31
N ASP A 114 -11.71 -2.05 -16.04
CA ASP A 114 -11.53 -0.87 -15.22
C ASP A 114 -10.46 0.07 -15.79
N MET A 115 -9.28 -0.46 -16.14
CA MET A 115 -8.20 0.33 -16.76
C MET A 115 -8.61 0.85 -18.15
N ARG A 116 -9.34 0.06 -18.94
CA ARG A 116 -9.85 0.48 -20.26
C ARG A 116 -10.90 1.58 -20.13
N ALA A 117 -11.89 1.37 -19.28
CA ALA A 117 -13.07 2.23 -19.15
C ALA A 117 -12.77 3.56 -18.42
N SER A 118 -11.75 3.59 -17.56
CA SER A 118 -11.44 4.77 -16.75
C SER A 118 -11.28 6.03 -17.61
N VAL A 119 -12.07 7.06 -17.33
CA VAL A 119 -11.89 8.40 -17.92
C VAL A 119 -10.99 9.28 -17.05
N THR A 120 -10.72 8.85 -15.82
CA THR A 120 -9.96 9.58 -14.82
C THR A 120 -8.46 9.34 -14.96
N LEU A 121 -8.06 8.10 -15.26
CA LEU A 121 -6.65 7.76 -15.44
C LEU A 121 -6.10 8.26 -16.77
N ASN A 122 -4.87 8.79 -16.72
CA ASN A 122 -4.11 9.11 -17.92
C ASN A 122 -3.60 7.83 -18.61
N ALA A 123 -3.23 7.93 -19.89
CA ALA A 123 -2.89 6.78 -20.72
C ALA A 123 -1.70 5.97 -20.16
N LEU A 124 -0.68 6.65 -19.64
CA LEU A 124 0.49 6.01 -19.05
C LEU A 124 0.12 5.21 -17.80
N ALA A 125 -0.67 5.79 -16.90
CA ALA A 125 -1.13 5.11 -15.68
C ALA A 125 -1.95 3.86 -16.00
N LYS A 126 -2.88 3.95 -16.96
CA LYS A 126 -3.68 2.78 -17.42
C LYS A 126 -2.78 1.63 -17.86
N VAL A 127 -1.81 1.91 -18.71
CA VAL A 127 -0.91 0.90 -19.28
C VAL A 127 0.04 0.37 -18.20
N SER A 128 0.67 1.24 -17.40
CA SER A 128 1.65 0.83 -16.40
C SER A 128 1.04 0.00 -15.29
N ASN A 129 -0.14 0.38 -14.80
CA ASN A 129 -0.84 -0.35 -13.74
C ASN A 129 -1.25 -1.75 -14.21
N TYR A 130 -1.88 -1.85 -15.38
CA TYR A 130 -2.27 -3.16 -15.92
C TYR A 130 -1.06 -4.04 -16.29
N ALA A 131 0.00 -3.45 -16.86
CA ALA A 131 1.24 -4.17 -17.15
C ALA A 131 1.87 -4.77 -15.88
N GLY A 132 1.69 -4.11 -14.72
CA GLY A 132 2.11 -4.62 -13.41
C GLY A 132 1.53 -5.98 -13.07
N ALA A 133 0.35 -6.36 -13.58
CA ALA A 133 -0.24 -7.68 -13.34
C ALA A 133 0.68 -8.84 -13.77
N LEU A 134 1.52 -8.65 -14.79
CA LEU A 134 2.49 -9.67 -15.20
C LEU A 134 3.49 -9.99 -14.08
N HIS A 135 3.97 -8.96 -13.38
CA HIS A 135 4.88 -9.08 -12.25
C HIS A 135 4.19 -9.81 -11.09
N TYR A 136 3.00 -9.38 -10.71
CA TYR A 136 2.26 -9.97 -9.59
C TYR A 136 1.81 -11.40 -9.85
N LEU A 137 1.33 -11.74 -11.05
CA LEU A 137 1.00 -13.13 -11.42
C LEU A 137 2.21 -14.06 -11.42
N SER A 138 3.38 -13.55 -11.79
CA SER A 138 4.63 -14.31 -11.73
C SER A 138 5.03 -14.60 -10.28
N ASN A 139 4.89 -13.59 -9.41
CA ASN A 139 5.14 -13.74 -7.97
C ASN A 139 4.14 -14.71 -7.33
N HIS A 140 2.85 -14.58 -7.65
CA HIS A 140 1.78 -15.46 -7.18
C HIS A 140 2.12 -16.94 -7.40
N ALA A 141 2.46 -17.30 -8.64
CA ALA A 141 2.80 -18.68 -8.99
C ALA A 141 4.05 -19.18 -8.25
N GLY A 142 5.09 -18.35 -8.10
CA GLY A 142 6.28 -18.77 -7.37
C GLY A 142 6.04 -18.94 -5.86
N LEU A 143 5.27 -18.03 -5.26
CA LEU A 143 4.92 -18.08 -3.83
C LEU A 143 4.01 -19.27 -3.50
N LEU A 144 3.03 -19.61 -4.33
CA LEU A 144 2.22 -20.81 -4.12
C LEU A 144 3.06 -22.09 -4.10
N LYS A 145 4.05 -22.18 -4.98
CA LYS A 145 4.95 -23.34 -5.02
C LYS A 145 5.73 -23.47 -3.70
N LEU A 146 6.36 -22.37 -3.26
CA LEU A 146 7.09 -22.35 -1.99
C LEU A 146 6.17 -22.55 -0.78
N GLY A 147 4.92 -22.07 -0.86
CA GLY A 147 3.93 -22.23 0.19
C GLY A 147 3.56 -23.69 0.45
N ALA A 148 3.51 -24.51 -0.60
CA ALA A 148 3.31 -25.96 -0.46
C ALA A 148 4.52 -26.64 0.23
N GLU A 149 5.73 -26.13 0.03
CA GLU A 149 6.95 -26.62 0.69
C GLU A 149 6.93 -26.23 2.18
N ALA A 150 6.49 -25.02 2.50
CA ALA A 150 6.40 -24.46 3.86
C ALA A 150 5.12 -24.87 4.65
N HIS A 151 4.40 -25.92 4.25
CA HIS A 151 3.12 -26.32 4.85
C HIS A 151 3.20 -26.76 6.33
N ASN A 152 4.37 -27.19 6.79
CA ASN A 152 4.58 -27.64 8.17
C ASN A 152 5.01 -26.50 9.12
N GLU A 153 5.38 -25.35 8.58
CA GLU A 153 5.69 -24.18 9.40
C GLU A 153 4.42 -23.65 10.06
N VAL A 154 4.58 -23.00 11.21
CA VAL A 154 3.47 -22.38 11.95
C VAL A 154 3.89 -20.99 12.36
N VAL A 155 3.08 -19.98 12.04
CA VAL A 155 3.23 -18.63 12.56
C VAL A 155 2.68 -18.62 13.98
N ARG A 156 3.51 -18.28 14.97
CA ARG A 156 3.12 -18.21 16.39
C ARG A 156 3.14 -16.78 16.89
N GLN A 157 2.09 -16.39 17.60
CA GLN A 157 1.91 -15.11 18.28
C GLN A 157 2.37 -13.90 17.46
N PRO A 158 1.94 -13.76 16.19
CA PRO A 158 2.32 -12.61 15.38
C PRO A 158 1.79 -11.32 16.01
N VAL A 159 2.56 -10.24 15.87
CA VAL A 159 2.21 -8.91 16.37
C VAL A 159 1.78 -8.04 15.20
N PHE A 160 0.59 -7.45 15.32
CA PHE A 160 0.03 -6.54 14.33
C PHE A 160 -0.12 -5.13 14.92
N ILE A 161 0.46 -4.14 14.26
CA ILE A 161 0.20 -2.73 14.57
C ILE A 161 -1.07 -2.31 13.83
N VAL A 162 -2.11 -1.98 14.59
CA VAL A 162 -3.46 -1.71 14.08
C VAL A 162 -3.83 -0.26 14.36
N SER A 163 -4.03 0.53 13.30
CA SER A 163 -4.48 1.91 13.43
C SER A 163 -4.82 2.53 12.08
N MET A 164 -5.46 3.68 12.16
CA MET A 164 -5.49 4.66 11.09
C MET A 164 -4.07 5.03 10.61
N PRO A 165 -3.92 5.44 9.34
CA PRO A 165 -2.74 6.18 8.93
C PRO A 165 -2.51 7.41 9.82
N ARG A 166 -1.25 7.87 9.90
CA ARG A 166 -0.84 9.14 10.56
C ARG A 166 -0.87 9.16 12.10
N THR A 167 -0.82 7.99 12.73
CA THR A 167 -0.80 7.77 14.18
C THR A 167 0.56 7.25 14.71
N ALA A 168 1.65 7.57 14.01
CA ALA A 168 3.02 7.10 14.30
C ALA A 168 3.30 5.60 14.08
N THR A 169 2.36 4.83 13.52
CA THR A 169 2.58 3.40 13.21
C THR A 169 3.83 3.10 12.39
N THR A 170 4.15 3.93 11.39
CA THR A 170 5.33 3.68 10.53
C THR A 170 6.65 3.86 11.27
N ILE A 171 6.78 4.91 12.09
CA ILE A 171 7.99 5.12 12.87
C ILE A 171 8.11 4.05 13.97
N LEU A 172 6.99 3.66 14.60
CA LEU A 172 6.95 2.56 15.58
C LEU A 172 7.40 1.24 14.94
N HIS A 173 6.80 0.86 13.81
CA HIS A 173 7.12 -0.38 13.07
C HIS A 173 8.60 -0.45 12.72
N ARG A 174 9.13 0.62 12.13
CA ARG A 174 10.55 0.68 11.74
C ARG A 174 11.49 0.69 12.94
N THR A 175 11.12 1.34 14.04
CA THR A 175 11.91 1.37 15.28
C THR A 175 11.99 -0.02 15.90
N LEU A 176 10.86 -0.72 16.08
CA LEU A 176 10.83 -2.10 16.57
C LEU A 176 11.67 -3.03 15.67
N ALA A 177 11.51 -2.91 14.35
CA ALA A 177 12.22 -3.74 13.38
C ALA A 177 13.74 -3.51 13.29
N THR A 178 14.30 -2.54 14.03
CA THR A 178 15.76 -2.40 14.19
C THR A 178 16.34 -3.55 15.01
N ASP A 179 15.58 -4.12 15.94
CA ASP A 179 15.97 -5.30 16.70
C ASP A 179 15.67 -6.57 15.89
N THR A 180 16.63 -6.93 15.04
CA THR A 180 16.57 -8.15 14.21
C THR A 180 16.80 -9.43 15.00
N SER A 181 17.07 -9.35 16.31
CA SER A 181 17.22 -10.52 17.19
C SER A 181 15.87 -11.01 17.70
N ARG A 182 14.90 -10.11 17.88
CA ARG A 182 13.53 -10.43 18.32
C ARG A 182 12.49 -10.40 17.22
N TRP A 183 12.64 -9.53 16.22
CA TRP A 183 11.58 -9.29 15.22
C TRP A 183 11.91 -9.83 13.83
N ARG A 184 10.88 -10.39 13.18
CA ARG A 184 10.79 -10.64 11.73
C ARG A 184 9.76 -9.69 11.13
N ALA A 185 10.10 -9.08 10.00
CA ALA A 185 9.20 -8.24 9.23
C ALA A 185 9.66 -8.17 7.77
N PHE A 186 8.78 -7.79 6.86
CA PHE A 186 9.13 -7.61 5.46
C PHE A 186 9.62 -6.19 5.22
N ASP A 187 10.75 -6.04 4.53
CA ASP A 187 11.13 -4.74 3.97
C ASP A 187 10.34 -4.50 2.68
N LEU A 188 10.22 -3.24 2.25
CA LEU A 188 9.56 -2.90 1.00
C LEU A 188 10.11 -3.70 -0.20
N ALA A 189 11.40 -4.04 -0.19
CA ALA A 189 11.99 -4.84 -1.26
C ALA A 189 11.48 -6.29 -1.30
N ASP A 190 11.07 -6.89 -0.17
CA ASP A 190 10.39 -8.21 -0.16
C ASP A 190 9.07 -8.13 -0.89
N MET A 191 8.34 -7.04 -0.68
CA MET A 191 7.01 -6.86 -1.24
C MET A 191 7.07 -6.60 -2.75
N ILE A 192 8.03 -5.79 -3.18
CA ILE A 192 8.22 -5.48 -4.60
C ILE A 192 8.84 -6.68 -5.33
N MET A 193 9.76 -7.42 -4.72
CA MET A 193 10.45 -8.55 -5.35
C MET A 193 10.55 -9.75 -4.40
N PRO A 194 9.44 -10.49 -4.17
CA PRO A 194 9.38 -11.56 -3.16
C PRO A 194 10.13 -12.83 -3.55
N LEU A 195 10.64 -12.93 -4.78
CA LEU A 195 11.27 -14.14 -5.30
C LEU A 195 12.68 -13.87 -5.85
N PRO A 196 13.68 -14.70 -5.48
CA PRO A 196 13.63 -15.69 -4.39
C PRO A 196 13.55 -15.00 -3.02
N PRO A 197 12.90 -15.60 -2.01
CA PRO A 197 12.88 -15.02 -0.68
C PRO A 197 14.29 -15.03 -0.05
N ILE A 198 14.59 -14.02 0.77
CA ILE A 198 15.91 -13.79 1.37
C ILE A 198 15.72 -13.60 2.88
N PRO A 199 16.42 -14.38 3.74
CA PRO A 199 16.29 -14.21 5.18
C PRO A 199 16.88 -12.87 5.61
N ARG A 200 16.33 -12.27 6.68
CA ARG A 200 16.82 -10.96 7.18
C ARG A 200 18.24 -11.01 7.73
N SER A 201 18.70 -12.20 8.13
CA SER A 201 20.07 -12.45 8.58
C SER A 201 21.12 -12.25 7.47
N ASP A 202 20.74 -12.42 6.20
CA ASP A 202 21.64 -12.28 5.03
C ASP A 202 21.73 -10.83 4.54
N ARG A 203 22.36 -9.97 5.34
CA ARG A 203 22.45 -8.52 5.07
C ARG A 203 22.99 -8.19 3.67
N ALA A 204 23.98 -8.93 3.19
CA ALA A 204 24.57 -8.69 1.87
C ALA A 204 23.57 -8.90 0.73
N ARG A 205 22.80 -10.00 0.74
CA ARG A 205 21.78 -10.23 -0.27
C ARG A 205 20.56 -9.32 -0.12
N ARG A 206 20.24 -8.90 1.11
CA ARG A 206 19.22 -7.87 1.39
C ARG A 206 19.59 -6.52 0.77
N ASP A 207 20.83 -6.07 0.94
CA ASP A 207 21.33 -4.82 0.37
C ASP A 207 21.30 -4.86 -1.17
N GLN A 208 21.70 -5.97 -1.77
CA GLN A 208 21.60 -6.18 -3.22
C GLN A 208 20.15 -6.14 -3.72
N LEU A 209 19.21 -6.75 -3.00
CA LEU A 209 17.79 -6.71 -3.33
C LEU A 209 17.24 -5.29 -3.25
N ALA A 210 17.57 -4.56 -2.19
CA ALA A 210 17.17 -3.16 -2.01
C ALA A 210 17.73 -2.26 -3.13
N GLU A 211 19.00 -2.41 -3.50
CA GLU A 211 19.61 -1.67 -4.62
C GLU A 211 18.92 -2.00 -5.95
N LYS A 212 18.60 -3.28 -6.18
CA LYS A 212 17.87 -3.72 -7.37
C LYS A 212 16.49 -3.08 -7.45
N VAL A 213 15.75 -3.05 -6.35
CA VAL A 213 14.44 -2.39 -6.27
C VAL A 213 14.57 -0.88 -6.47
N GLN A 214 15.57 -0.25 -5.84
CA GLN A 214 15.86 1.17 -6.03
C GLN A 214 16.09 1.50 -7.52
N LYS A 215 16.96 0.74 -8.19
CA LYS A 215 17.35 0.97 -9.58
C LYS A 215 16.24 0.67 -10.59
N ASN A 216 15.43 -0.37 -10.35
CA ASN A 216 14.48 -0.86 -11.34
C ASN A 216 13.05 -0.34 -11.14
N PHE A 217 12.70 0.16 -9.94
CA PHE A 217 11.35 0.65 -9.65
C PHE A 217 11.35 2.12 -9.21
N ILE A 218 12.16 2.48 -8.22
CA ILE A 218 12.12 3.82 -7.62
C ILE A 218 12.77 4.88 -8.54
N GLU A 219 13.97 4.63 -9.07
CA GLU A 219 14.67 5.58 -9.94
C GLU A 219 13.94 5.84 -11.28
N PRO A 220 13.36 4.83 -11.96
CA PRO A 220 12.53 5.09 -13.13
C PRO A 220 11.31 5.95 -12.80
N LEU A 221 10.65 5.70 -11.67
CA LEU A 221 9.49 6.49 -11.24
C LEU A 221 9.86 7.96 -11.00
N LYS A 222 10.99 8.22 -10.32
CA LYS A 222 11.55 9.57 -10.14
C LYS A 222 11.87 10.26 -11.47
N ARG A 223 12.38 9.52 -12.47
CA ARG A 223 12.67 10.09 -13.80
C ARG A 223 11.41 10.41 -14.58
N ILE A 224 10.37 9.58 -14.47
CA ILE A 224 9.09 9.79 -15.15
C ILE A 224 8.33 10.95 -14.49
N TYR A 225 8.32 11.00 -13.17
CA TYR A 225 7.64 12.00 -12.34
C TYR A 225 8.62 12.68 -11.37
N PRO A 226 9.45 13.62 -11.88
CA PRO A 226 10.40 14.33 -11.02
C PRO A 226 9.68 15.09 -9.91
N GLY A 227 10.28 15.22 -8.72
CA GLY A 227 9.72 15.95 -7.58
C GLY A 227 8.56 15.26 -6.85
N TRP A 228 7.79 14.40 -7.55
CA TRP A 228 6.67 13.68 -6.94
C TRP A 228 7.12 12.73 -5.83
N TYR A 229 8.21 11.99 -6.04
CA TYR A 229 8.71 11.05 -5.04
C TYR A 229 9.20 11.79 -3.80
N GLU A 230 9.87 12.94 -3.96
CA GLU A 230 10.29 13.81 -2.86
C GLU A 230 9.09 14.35 -2.08
N CYS A 231 7.98 14.69 -2.77
CA CYS A 231 6.72 15.06 -2.11
C CYS A 231 6.17 13.89 -1.29
N LEU A 232 6.08 12.71 -1.90
CA LEU A 232 5.57 11.51 -1.25
C LEU A 232 6.41 11.16 -0.02
N GLU A 233 7.74 11.26 -0.08
CA GLU A 233 8.64 11.03 1.06
C GLU A 233 8.35 11.90 2.29
N THR A 234 7.80 13.10 2.12
CA THR A 234 7.40 13.96 3.26
C THR A 234 6.20 13.41 4.04
N MET A 235 5.46 12.49 3.44
CA MET A 235 4.26 11.89 4.01
C MET A 235 4.41 10.38 4.24
N HIS A 236 4.89 9.64 3.25
CA HIS A 236 5.12 8.20 3.29
C HIS A 236 6.40 7.85 2.52
N ALA A 237 7.50 7.64 3.24
CA ALA A 237 8.80 7.36 2.62
C ALA A 237 8.93 5.88 2.25
N MET A 238 8.88 5.57 0.96
CA MET A 238 9.06 4.22 0.41
C MET A 238 10.55 3.86 0.31
N LYS A 239 11.11 3.21 1.34
CA LYS A 239 12.54 2.86 1.38
C LYS A 239 12.72 1.36 1.18
N PRO A 240 13.37 0.89 0.10
CA PRO A 240 13.48 -0.54 -0.21
C PRO A 240 14.07 -1.40 0.92
N ASN A 241 15.00 -0.85 1.71
CA ASN A 241 15.69 -1.53 2.81
C ASN A 241 15.08 -1.26 4.20
N GLN A 242 13.84 -0.79 4.27
CA GLN A 242 13.12 -0.60 5.52
C GLN A 242 11.81 -1.36 5.50
N VAL A 243 11.35 -1.76 6.68
CA VAL A 243 10.01 -2.34 6.85
C VAL A 243 8.93 -1.37 6.41
N ASP A 244 7.89 -1.92 5.78
CA ASP A 244 6.76 -1.16 5.26
C ASP A 244 5.45 -1.94 5.41
N GLU A 245 4.36 -1.41 4.84
CA GLU A 245 3.02 -1.99 4.91
C GLU A 245 2.92 -3.33 4.20
N ASP A 246 2.37 -4.36 4.86
CA ASP A 246 2.21 -5.69 4.28
C ASP A 246 1.24 -5.75 3.08
N LEU A 247 0.64 -4.60 2.72
CA LEU A 247 -0.09 -4.36 1.47
C LEU A 247 0.54 -5.02 0.25
N GLY A 248 1.84 -4.84 0.03
CA GLY A 248 2.50 -5.36 -1.17
C GLY A 248 2.64 -6.89 -1.17
N ILE A 249 2.50 -7.56 -0.03
CA ILE A 249 2.36 -9.02 0.03
C ILE A 249 1.00 -9.43 -0.53
N TYR A 250 -0.07 -8.69 -0.22
CA TYR A 250 -1.41 -8.96 -0.77
C TYR A 250 -1.46 -8.80 -2.28
N ASP A 251 -0.74 -7.84 -2.86
CA ASP A 251 -0.67 -7.62 -4.31
C ASP A 251 -0.23 -8.89 -5.06
N SER A 252 0.79 -9.57 -4.50
CA SER A 252 1.27 -10.84 -5.04
C SER A 252 0.20 -11.95 -4.95
N GLY A 253 -0.67 -11.92 -3.95
CA GLY A 253 -1.81 -12.84 -3.82
C GLY A 253 -2.95 -12.53 -4.78
N LEU A 254 -3.23 -11.26 -5.02
CA LEU A 254 -4.32 -10.86 -5.91
C LEU A 254 -3.97 -11.00 -7.40
N GLY A 255 -2.67 -10.98 -7.73
CA GLY A 255 -2.18 -11.02 -9.11
C GLY A 255 -2.18 -9.65 -9.79
N PHE A 256 -2.40 -8.58 -9.04
CA PHE A 256 -2.30 -7.19 -9.48
C PHE A 256 -2.07 -6.29 -8.27
N GLY A 257 -1.58 -5.07 -8.50
CA GLY A 257 -1.31 -4.11 -7.44
C GLY A 257 -2.62 -3.64 -6.80
N TYR A 258 -2.81 -3.95 -5.52
CA TYR A 258 -3.91 -3.47 -4.73
C TYR A 258 -3.69 -1.99 -4.42
N GLN A 259 -4.32 -1.15 -5.21
CA GLN A 259 -4.29 0.29 -5.01
C GLN A 259 -5.72 0.77 -4.84
N ASP A 260 -6.29 0.51 -3.67
CA ASP A 260 -7.65 0.89 -3.26
C ASP A 260 -8.05 2.30 -3.73
N THR A 261 -7.14 3.25 -3.54
CA THR A 261 -7.29 4.66 -3.87
C THR A 261 -7.38 4.86 -5.39
N LEU A 262 -6.59 4.14 -6.18
CA LEU A 262 -6.64 4.16 -7.65
C LEU A 262 -7.87 3.43 -8.20
N MET A 263 -8.30 2.36 -7.54
CA MET A 263 -9.45 1.52 -7.90
C MET A 263 -10.80 2.13 -7.52
N LEU A 264 -10.80 3.28 -6.84
CA LEU A 264 -12.00 4.01 -6.43
C LEU A 264 -12.03 5.43 -6.98
N LEU A 265 -11.11 5.75 -7.91
CA LEU A 265 -10.95 7.08 -8.52
C LEU A 265 -12.17 7.59 -9.28
N TYR A 266 -13.08 6.75 -9.76
CA TYR A 266 -14.26 7.23 -10.49
C TYR A 266 -15.58 6.73 -9.87
N PRO A 267 -16.62 7.60 -9.82
CA PRO A 267 -17.89 7.29 -9.15
C PRO A 267 -18.58 6.00 -9.63
N GLU A 268 -18.50 5.68 -10.91
CA GLU A 268 -19.13 4.48 -11.46
C GLU A 268 -18.45 3.19 -10.99
N GLN A 269 -17.14 3.22 -10.72
CA GLN A 269 -16.43 2.08 -10.13
C GLN A 269 -16.82 1.87 -8.67
N ARG A 270 -16.93 2.98 -7.92
CA ARG A 270 -17.46 2.97 -6.55
C ARG A 270 -18.87 2.38 -6.52
N ALA A 271 -19.72 2.75 -7.47
CA ALA A 271 -21.10 2.24 -7.58
C ALA A 271 -21.19 0.78 -8.06
N ARG A 272 -20.25 0.31 -8.89
CA ARG A 272 -20.19 -1.09 -9.34
C ARG A 272 -19.73 -2.05 -8.25
N GLY A 273 -19.20 -1.53 -7.14
CA GLY A 273 -18.84 -2.31 -5.98
C GLY A 273 -17.79 -3.36 -6.32
N MET A 274 -16.54 -2.93 -6.56
CA MET A 274 -15.46 -3.89 -6.47
C MET A 274 -15.31 -4.24 -4.98
N PRO A 275 -15.54 -5.49 -4.55
CA PRO A 275 -15.46 -5.90 -3.15
C PRO A 275 -13.98 -6.09 -2.76
N LEU A 276 -13.18 -5.07 -3.06
CA LEU A 276 -11.78 -4.98 -2.66
C LEU A 276 -11.65 -4.78 -1.15
N GLU A 277 -12.76 -4.60 -0.46
CA GLU A 277 -12.90 -4.42 0.98
C GLU A 277 -14.06 -5.26 1.52
N SER A 278 -14.02 -6.57 1.26
CA SER A 278 -14.97 -7.51 1.85
C SER A 278 -14.29 -8.44 2.85
N ALA A 279 -15.08 -9.01 3.75
CA ALA A 279 -14.62 -10.01 4.72
C ALA A 279 -13.97 -11.22 4.02
N GLU A 280 -14.53 -11.69 2.92
CA GLU A 280 -14.01 -12.83 2.16
C GLU A 280 -12.63 -12.52 1.57
N LEU A 281 -12.46 -11.32 1.01
CA LEU A 281 -11.17 -10.93 0.47
C LEU A 281 -10.13 -10.68 1.56
N ALA A 282 -10.53 -10.13 2.70
CA ALA A 282 -9.65 -9.99 3.86
C ALA A 282 -9.20 -11.36 4.39
N ALA A 283 -10.10 -12.35 4.49
CA ALA A 283 -9.74 -13.72 4.85
C ALA A 283 -8.73 -14.33 3.87
N TYR A 284 -8.94 -14.13 2.56
CA TYR A 284 -7.97 -14.54 1.52
C TYR A 284 -6.60 -13.90 1.73
N ARG A 285 -6.56 -12.59 2.00
CA ARG A 285 -5.33 -11.83 2.24
C ARG A 285 -4.54 -12.34 3.43
N TYR A 286 -5.21 -12.59 4.55
CA TYR A 286 -4.53 -13.07 5.75
C TYR A 286 -4.03 -14.50 5.60
N ALA A 287 -4.79 -15.37 4.93
CA ALA A 287 -4.30 -16.70 4.57
C ALA A 287 -3.07 -16.63 3.65
N TRP A 288 -3.04 -15.67 2.71
CA TRP A 288 -1.89 -15.44 1.85
C TRP A 288 -0.67 -14.92 2.64
N LEU A 289 -0.88 -13.97 3.54
CA LEU A 289 0.16 -13.45 4.43
C LEU A 289 0.76 -14.56 5.31
N ASP A 290 -0.07 -15.39 5.94
CA ASP A 290 0.37 -16.55 6.72
C ASP A 290 1.27 -17.47 5.88
N MET A 291 0.84 -17.80 4.66
CA MET A 291 1.64 -18.63 3.76
C MET A 291 3.01 -17.99 3.46
N VAL A 292 3.06 -16.69 3.20
CA VAL A 292 4.32 -15.97 2.91
C VAL A 292 5.23 -15.88 4.14
N MET A 293 4.66 -15.67 5.33
CA MET A 293 5.40 -15.75 6.60
C MET A 293 6.02 -17.14 6.79
N ARG A 294 5.27 -18.21 6.56
CA ARG A 294 5.76 -19.59 6.64
C ARG A 294 6.90 -19.85 5.66
N ILE A 295 6.80 -19.36 4.43
CA ILE A 295 7.91 -19.45 3.45
C ILE A 295 9.20 -18.84 4.02
N HIS A 296 9.13 -17.63 4.59
CA HIS A 296 10.32 -17.00 5.17
C HIS A 296 10.82 -17.68 6.45
N GLN A 297 9.94 -18.32 7.23
CA GLN A 297 10.36 -19.13 8.38
C GLN A 297 11.27 -20.30 7.99
N THR A 298 10.99 -20.97 6.86
CA THR A 298 11.85 -22.07 6.38
C THR A 298 13.30 -21.64 6.09
N LEU A 299 13.56 -20.35 5.89
CA LEU A 299 14.91 -19.82 5.65
C LEU A 299 15.71 -19.60 6.95
N GLU A 300 15.03 -19.61 8.09
CA GLU A 300 15.62 -19.43 9.42
C GLU A 300 14.92 -20.41 10.42
N PRO A 301 15.11 -21.74 10.27
CA PRO A 301 14.33 -22.77 10.97
C PRO A 301 14.52 -22.77 12.50
N ASP A 302 15.67 -22.32 13.00
CA ASP A 302 16.00 -22.33 14.44
C ASP A 302 15.78 -20.96 15.13
N SER A 303 14.99 -20.07 14.52
CA SER A 303 14.79 -18.73 15.06
C SER A 303 13.44 -18.58 15.77
N ASP A 304 13.52 -18.05 16.99
CA ASP A 304 12.43 -17.71 17.93
C ASP A 304 11.83 -16.31 17.72
N LYS A 305 12.15 -15.66 16.59
CA LYS A 305 11.71 -14.29 16.32
C LYS A 305 10.22 -14.22 16.05
N THR A 306 9.59 -13.15 16.51
CA THR A 306 8.17 -12.86 16.32
C THR A 306 7.93 -12.01 15.08
N TRP A 307 6.86 -12.33 14.34
CA TRP A 307 6.41 -11.52 13.21
C TRP A 307 5.84 -10.18 13.66
N LEU A 308 6.25 -9.10 12.99
CA LEU A 308 5.77 -7.75 13.26
C LEU A 308 5.25 -7.10 11.98
N MET A 309 3.92 -7.07 11.83
CA MET A 309 3.23 -6.56 10.64
C MET A 309 2.48 -5.26 10.94
N LYS A 310 2.16 -4.52 9.88
CA LYS A 310 1.45 -3.25 9.97
C LYS A 310 0.80 -2.94 8.64
N ASP A 311 -0.53 -2.94 8.59
CA ASP A 311 -1.28 -2.42 7.45
C ASP A 311 -2.49 -1.65 7.97
N PRO A 312 -2.80 -0.45 7.44
CA PRO A 312 -4.01 0.27 7.82
C PRO A 312 -5.30 -0.55 7.67
N ASN A 313 -5.37 -1.47 6.69
CA ASN A 313 -6.54 -2.32 6.46
C ASN A 313 -6.75 -3.36 7.56
N HIS A 314 -5.74 -3.71 8.35
CA HIS A 314 -5.92 -4.56 9.55
C HIS A 314 -7.03 -4.02 10.44
N THR A 315 -7.11 -2.69 10.53
CA THR A 315 -8.07 -1.93 11.32
C THR A 315 -9.52 -2.24 10.98
N ALA A 316 -9.85 -2.36 9.69
CA ALA A 316 -11.22 -2.63 9.25
C ALA A 316 -11.59 -4.12 9.32
N PHE A 317 -10.59 -5.01 9.26
CA PHE A 317 -10.79 -6.45 9.15
C PHE A 317 -10.19 -7.23 10.32
N LEU A 318 -10.23 -6.63 11.52
CA LEU A 318 -9.80 -7.25 12.77
C LEU A 318 -10.44 -8.63 13.03
N PRO A 319 -11.75 -8.86 12.76
CA PRO A 319 -12.34 -10.19 12.94
C PRO A 319 -11.68 -11.26 12.07
N GLN A 320 -11.44 -10.96 10.79
CA GLN A 320 -10.80 -11.89 9.86
C GLN A 320 -9.33 -12.09 10.20
N LEU A 321 -8.66 -11.04 10.69
CA LEU A 321 -7.27 -11.12 11.13
C LEU A 321 -7.13 -12.03 12.36
N ARG A 322 -8.00 -11.85 13.38
CA ARG A 322 -8.06 -12.73 14.56
C ARG A 322 -8.47 -14.15 14.20
N GLN A 323 -9.34 -14.34 13.20
CA GLN A 323 -9.70 -15.68 12.73
C GLN A 323 -8.51 -16.41 12.11
N GLN A 324 -7.68 -15.72 11.31
CA GLN A 324 -6.49 -16.32 10.71
C GLN A 324 -5.36 -16.52 11.72
N PHE A 325 -5.20 -15.59 12.66
CA PHE A 325 -4.17 -15.61 13.70
C PHE A 325 -4.81 -15.50 15.09
N PRO A 326 -5.33 -16.62 15.65
CA PRO A 326 -6.06 -16.59 16.92
C PRO A 326 -5.22 -16.09 18.10
N ASP A 327 -3.92 -16.42 18.10
CA ASP A 327 -2.94 -16.05 19.12
C ASP A 327 -2.23 -14.72 18.84
N ALA A 328 -2.69 -13.95 17.83
CA ALA A 328 -2.13 -12.65 17.53
C ALA A 328 -2.19 -11.70 18.73
N ARG A 329 -1.18 -10.84 18.80
CA ARG A 329 -1.15 -9.68 19.69
C ARG A 329 -1.28 -8.41 18.88
N PHE A 330 -1.89 -7.40 19.47
CA PHE A 330 -2.19 -6.16 18.77
C PHE A 330 -1.60 -4.94 19.47
N ILE A 331 -1.06 -4.03 18.66
CA ILE A 331 -0.62 -2.71 19.11
C ILE A 331 -1.54 -1.69 18.46
N PHE A 332 -2.45 -1.14 19.25
CA PHE A 332 -3.37 -0.11 18.82
C PHE A 332 -2.76 1.27 19.05
N THR A 333 -2.87 2.16 18.07
CA THR A 333 -2.48 3.57 18.26
C THR A 333 -3.67 4.47 17.95
N HIS A 334 -3.89 5.49 18.78
CA HIS A 334 -5.06 6.36 18.70
C HIS A 334 -4.65 7.82 18.53
N ARG A 335 -5.42 8.56 17.73
CA ARG A 335 -5.24 9.99 17.55
C ARG A 335 -6.57 10.64 17.17
N PRO A 336 -6.84 11.88 17.60
CA PRO A 336 -8.05 12.60 17.19
C PRO A 336 -8.21 12.63 15.66
N PRO A 337 -9.35 12.14 15.11
CA PRO A 337 -9.56 12.07 13.66
C PRO A 337 -9.41 13.42 12.94
N ARG A 338 -9.76 14.53 13.62
CA ARG A 338 -9.56 15.89 13.12
C ARG A 338 -8.11 16.22 12.73
N GLU A 339 -7.13 15.60 13.38
CA GLU A 339 -5.71 15.78 13.09
C GLU A 339 -5.20 14.84 11.98
N ILE A 340 -5.93 13.77 11.71
CA ILE A 340 -5.57 12.73 10.73
C ILE A 340 -6.12 13.11 9.35
N LEU A 341 -7.39 13.51 9.29
CA LEU A 341 -8.16 13.64 8.05
C LEU A 341 -7.52 14.52 6.98
N PRO A 342 -7.10 15.77 7.26
CA PRO A 342 -6.41 16.60 6.27
C PRO A 342 -5.16 15.91 5.71
N SER A 343 -4.43 15.20 6.57
CA SER A 343 -3.22 14.48 6.17
C SER A 343 -3.51 13.27 5.31
N MET A 344 -4.62 12.57 5.56
CA MET A 344 -5.01 11.42 4.77
C MET A 344 -5.54 11.84 3.39
N ALA A 345 -6.37 12.87 3.34
CA ALA A 345 -6.85 13.44 2.08
C ALA A 345 -5.68 13.99 1.23
N LYS A 346 -4.72 14.69 1.84
CA LYS A 346 -3.51 15.16 1.14
C LYS A 346 -2.65 14.00 0.62
N LEU A 347 -2.54 12.91 1.38
CA LEU A 347 -1.84 11.72 0.95
C LEU A 347 -2.49 11.12 -0.30
N PHE A 348 -3.82 10.96 -0.33
CA PHE A 348 -4.52 10.45 -1.52
C PHE A 348 -4.33 11.34 -2.75
N VAL A 349 -4.43 12.66 -2.57
CA VAL A 349 -4.16 13.63 -3.64
C VAL A 349 -2.74 13.46 -4.18
N VAL A 350 -1.71 13.48 -3.33
CA VAL A 350 -0.31 13.33 -3.77
C VAL A 350 -0.07 11.95 -4.38
N PHE A 351 -0.59 10.88 -3.78
CA PHE A 351 -0.41 9.53 -4.28
C PHE A 351 -1.00 9.33 -5.68
N THR A 352 -2.10 10.03 -5.99
CA THR A 352 -2.84 9.83 -7.26
C THR A 352 -2.62 10.90 -8.33
N CYS A 353 -2.15 12.10 -7.98
CA CYS A 353 -2.10 13.25 -8.91
C CYS A 353 -1.32 12.98 -10.22
N ILE A 354 -0.31 12.09 -10.18
CA ILE A 354 0.48 11.73 -11.36
C ILE A 354 -0.21 10.71 -12.28
N PHE A 355 -1.23 10.02 -11.79
CA PHE A 355 -1.94 8.96 -12.51
C PHE A 355 -3.20 9.45 -13.19
N VAL A 356 -3.68 10.65 -12.85
CA VAL A 356 -4.96 11.16 -13.29
C VAL A 356 -4.84 12.24 -14.37
N GLU A 357 -5.92 12.43 -15.12
CA GLU A 357 -6.12 13.60 -15.96
C GLU A 357 -6.51 14.80 -15.07
N PRO A 358 -5.84 15.95 -15.16
CA PRO A 358 -6.19 17.14 -14.38
C PRO A 358 -7.67 17.54 -14.56
N GLY A 359 -8.40 17.65 -13.46
CA GLY A 359 -9.82 18.03 -13.46
C GLY A 359 -10.79 16.90 -13.83
N ALA A 360 -10.33 15.66 -13.93
CA ALA A 360 -11.24 14.52 -14.13
C ALA A 360 -12.12 14.25 -12.89
N PRO A 361 -13.30 13.65 -13.06
CA PRO A 361 -14.17 13.28 -11.94
C PRO A 361 -13.45 12.37 -10.94
N GLY A 362 -13.70 12.61 -9.65
CA GLY A 362 -13.13 11.86 -8.53
C GLY A 362 -11.68 12.22 -8.18
N THR A 363 -11.17 13.37 -8.62
CA THR A 363 -9.76 13.77 -8.42
C THR A 363 -9.57 15.11 -7.74
N THR A 364 -10.66 15.82 -7.45
CA THR A 364 -10.59 17.10 -6.73
C THR A 364 -10.30 16.88 -5.25
N SER A 365 -9.73 17.88 -4.60
CA SER A 365 -9.46 17.84 -3.16
C SER A 365 -10.75 17.69 -2.36
N ALA A 366 -11.87 18.27 -2.80
CA ALA A 366 -13.18 18.05 -2.18
C ALA A 366 -13.61 16.56 -2.22
N GLU A 367 -13.48 15.91 -3.37
CA GLU A 367 -13.82 14.49 -3.52
C GLU A 367 -12.89 13.59 -2.69
N TRP A 368 -11.60 13.92 -2.64
CA TRP A 368 -10.64 13.22 -1.77
C TRP A 368 -10.89 13.45 -0.28
N GLY A 369 -11.35 14.63 0.10
CA GLY A 369 -11.79 14.93 1.46
C GLY A 369 -12.96 14.05 1.88
N GLN A 370 -13.97 13.95 1.02
CA GLN A 370 -15.13 13.09 1.25
C GLN A 370 -14.73 11.60 1.33
N TYR A 371 -13.88 11.13 0.42
CA TYR A 371 -13.37 9.75 0.47
C TYR A 371 -12.55 9.49 1.74
N ALA A 372 -11.70 10.44 2.15
CA ALA A 372 -10.95 10.32 3.39
C ALA A 372 -11.87 10.25 4.63
N LEU A 373 -12.99 10.97 4.61
CA LEU A 373 -14.00 10.88 5.65
C LEU A 373 -14.64 9.48 5.69
N GLU A 374 -15.06 8.96 4.54
CA GLU A 374 -15.66 7.63 4.39
C GLU A 374 -14.70 6.52 4.87
N LYS A 375 -13.43 6.58 4.46
CA LYS A 375 -12.39 5.65 4.91
C LYS A 375 -12.10 5.74 6.39
N THR A 376 -12.06 6.95 6.93
CA THR A 376 -11.89 7.14 8.38
C THR A 376 -13.05 6.50 9.12
N ASN A 377 -14.28 6.71 8.68
CA ASN A 377 -15.44 6.05 9.27
C ASN A 377 -15.30 4.53 9.21
N PHE A 378 -14.96 3.98 8.04
CA PHE A 378 -14.78 2.53 7.85
C PHE A 378 -13.79 1.91 8.84
N PHE A 379 -12.61 2.50 8.98
CA PHE A 379 -11.60 2.02 9.92
C PHE A 379 -12.00 2.21 11.39
N LEU A 380 -12.51 3.39 11.77
CA LEU A 380 -12.86 3.68 13.17
C LEU A 380 -14.04 2.85 13.65
N SER A 381 -15.06 2.65 12.82
CA SER A 381 -16.17 1.73 13.13
C SER A 381 -15.65 0.31 13.34
N GLY A 382 -14.71 -0.17 12.50
CA GLY A 382 -14.08 -1.49 12.68
C GLY A 382 -13.38 -1.66 14.04
N ILE A 383 -12.61 -0.65 14.48
CA ILE A 383 -11.97 -0.65 15.82
C ILE A 383 -13.03 -0.71 16.93
N VAL A 384 -14.03 0.17 16.84
CA VAL A 384 -15.08 0.29 17.86
C VAL A 384 -15.85 -1.01 17.99
N ASP A 385 -16.34 -1.55 16.87
CA ASP A 385 -17.13 -2.78 16.85
C ASP A 385 -16.33 -3.97 17.34
N TYR A 386 -15.06 -4.09 16.91
CA TYR A 386 -14.18 -5.13 17.41
C TYR A 386 -13.94 -5.03 18.91
N THR A 387 -13.72 -3.82 19.43
CA THR A 387 -13.48 -3.59 20.87
C THR A 387 -14.70 -3.87 21.72
N LYS A 388 -15.92 -3.56 21.24
CA LYS A 388 -17.17 -3.94 21.93
C LYS A 388 -17.32 -5.45 22.03
N ALA A 389 -16.98 -6.17 20.96
CA ALA A 389 -17.07 -7.63 20.91
C ALA A 389 -15.92 -8.34 21.64
N ASN A 390 -14.76 -7.67 21.74
CA ASN A 390 -13.53 -8.20 22.33
C ASN A 390 -12.94 -7.12 23.25
N PRO A 391 -13.39 -7.03 24.51
CA PRO A 391 -12.85 -6.11 25.49
C PRO A 391 -11.31 -6.25 25.60
N PRO A 392 -10.57 -5.16 25.90
CA PRO A 392 -9.12 -5.21 26.01
C PRO A 392 -8.63 -6.31 26.95
N ASP A 393 -7.61 -7.02 26.49
CA ASP A 393 -6.92 -8.09 27.20
C ASP A 393 -5.42 -7.77 27.14
N GLU A 394 -4.81 -7.55 28.30
CA GLU A 394 -3.44 -7.05 28.41
C GLU A 394 -2.41 -8.05 27.86
N ASP A 395 -2.74 -9.34 27.77
CA ASP A 395 -1.86 -10.37 27.19
C ASP A 395 -1.82 -10.31 25.65
N HIS A 396 -2.85 -9.71 25.04
CA HIS A 396 -3.08 -9.75 23.59
C HIS A 396 -3.27 -8.37 22.94
N ARG A 397 -3.33 -7.29 23.72
CA ARG A 397 -3.58 -5.95 23.20
C ARG A 397 -2.93 -4.88 24.08
N ILE A 398 -2.29 -3.93 23.44
CA ILE A 398 -1.84 -2.68 24.05
C ILE A 398 -2.30 -1.48 23.22
N ASP A 399 -2.79 -0.45 23.89
CA ASP A 399 -3.26 0.79 23.27
C ASP A 399 -2.35 1.95 23.66
N PHE A 400 -1.99 2.79 22.69
CA PHE A 400 -1.24 4.02 22.90
C PHE A 400 -1.98 5.22 22.33
N LEU A 401 -2.00 6.32 23.08
CA LEU A 401 -2.29 7.62 22.50
C LEU A 401 -1.08 8.11 21.69
N PHE A 402 -1.32 8.75 20.55
CA PHE A 402 -0.25 9.37 19.76
C PHE A 402 0.56 10.38 20.58
N SER A 403 -0.10 11.13 21.46
CA SER A 403 0.50 12.09 22.39
C SER A 403 1.42 11.45 23.43
N GLU A 404 1.20 10.18 23.75
CA GLU A 404 2.06 9.38 24.63
C GLU A 404 3.22 8.75 23.84
N LEU A 405 2.89 8.07 22.73
CA LEU A 405 3.82 7.27 21.94
C LEU A 405 4.90 8.11 21.24
N ALA A 406 4.50 9.20 20.58
CA ALA A 406 5.41 9.97 19.75
C ALA A 406 6.60 10.56 20.52
N PRO A 407 6.43 11.19 21.71
CA PRO A 407 7.57 11.68 22.50
C PRO A 407 8.34 10.59 23.25
N ASN A 408 7.71 9.48 23.63
CA ASN A 408 8.27 8.46 24.54
C ASN A 408 8.49 7.09 23.86
N MET A 409 8.79 7.07 22.55
CA MET A 409 8.79 5.86 21.71
C MET A 409 9.53 4.65 22.32
N VAL A 410 10.76 4.84 22.81
CA VAL A 410 11.58 3.74 23.36
C VAL A 410 10.99 3.19 24.66
N GLU A 411 10.37 4.04 25.48
CA GLU A 411 9.69 3.62 26.71
C GLU A 411 8.41 2.84 26.41
N CYS A 412 7.59 3.34 25.49
CA CYS A 412 6.39 2.64 25.01
C CYS A 412 6.73 1.28 24.38
N ILE A 413 7.83 1.19 23.60
CA ILE A 413 8.35 -0.09 23.10
C ILE A 413 8.71 -1.04 24.25
N GLY A 414 9.17 -0.52 25.39
CA GLY A 414 9.41 -1.32 26.59
C GLY A 414 8.15 -2.05 27.11
N ARG A 415 6.96 -1.47 26.96
CA ARG A 415 5.67 -2.12 27.30
C ARG A 415 5.27 -3.16 26.26
N ILE A 416 5.57 -2.92 24.98
CA ILE A 416 5.35 -3.90 23.91
C ILE A 416 6.23 -5.14 24.14
N TYR A 417 7.47 -4.97 24.57
CA TYR A 417 8.37 -6.09 24.88
C TYR A 417 7.88 -6.91 26.08
N GLU A 418 7.35 -6.27 27.13
CA GLU A 418 6.74 -6.99 28.25
C GLU A 418 5.57 -7.87 27.78
N MET A 419 4.64 -7.31 27.01
CA MET A 419 3.50 -8.06 26.44
C MET A 419 3.96 -9.22 25.54
N CYS A 420 5.02 -9.03 24.75
CA CYS A 420 5.42 -10.01 23.74
C CYS A 420 6.36 -11.09 24.27
N PHE A 421 7.24 -10.75 25.22
CA PHE A 421 8.40 -11.54 25.60
C PHE A 421 8.60 -11.67 27.12
N ASP A 422 7.79 -10.98 27.94
CA ASP A 422 8.00 -10.87 29.40
C ASP A 422 9.40 -10.31 29.76
N GLU A 423 9.91 -9.43 28.91
CA GLU A 423 11.26 -8.86 29.02
C GLU A 423 11.28 -7.37 28.67
N LYS A 424 12.40 -6.71 28.92
CA LYS A 424 12.72 -5.39 28.37
C LYS A 424 13.69 -5.51 27.19
N PRO A 425 13.70 -4.56 26.24
CA PRO A 425 14.70 -4.56 25.19
C PRO A 425 16.11 -4.45 25.80
N THR A 426 17.08 -5.17 25.22
CA THR A 426 18.48 -5.12 25.62
C THR A 426 19.07 -3.71 25.44
N ALA A 427 20.24 -3.46 26.02
CA ALA A 427 20.92 -2.17 25.86
C ALA A 427 21.26 -1.90 24.38
N GLU A 428 21.67 -2.95 23.65
CA GLU A 428 21.99 -2.90 22.22
C GLU A 428 20.75 -2.60 21.38
N ALA A 429 19.62 -3.25 21.68
CA ALA A 429 18.35 -2.98 21.01
C ALA A 429 17.89 -1.54 21.24
N LYS A 430 17.93 -1.06 22.50
CA LYS A 430 17.60 0.34 22.83
C LYS A 430 18.49 1.34 22.10
N ALA A 431 19.79 1.08 22.03
CA ALA A 431 20.73 1.95 21.31
C ALA A 431 20.43 1.98 19.80
N ALA A 432 20.11 0.84 19.18
CA ALA A 432 19.72 0.77 17.78
C ALA A 432 18.41 1.52 17.49
N MET A 433 17.41 1.35 18.36
CA MET A 433 16.13 2.07 18.29
C MET A 433 16.36 3.59 18.39
N GLN A 434 17.16 4.03 19.37
CA GLN A 434 17.46 5.45 19.57
C GLN A 434 18.23 6.04 18.38
N ALA A 435 19.22 5.32 17.86
CA ALA A 435 19.98 5.74 16.68
C ALA A 435 19.07 5.90 15.45
N TYR A 436 18.12 4.98 15.26
CA TYR A 436 17.12 5.09 14.20
C TYR A 436 16.25 6.34 14.37
N LEU A 437 15.73 6.58 15.57
CA LEU A 437 14.91 7.76 15.88
C LEU A 437 15.67 9.08 15.70
N ASP A 438 16.95 9.13 16.07
CA ASP A 438 17.79 10.32 15.92
C ASP A 438 18.09 10.66 14.46
N ASP A 439 18.31 9.65 13.62
CA ASP A 439 18.49 9.84 12.17
C ASP A 439 17.17 10.27 11.49
N HIS A 440 16.04 9.78 12.02
CA HIS A 440 14.69 9.98 11.47
C HIS A 440 13.87 11.04 12.22
N LYS A 441 14.53 11.98 12.93
CA LYS A 441 13.83 13.12 13.54
C LYS A 441 12.97 13.82 12.50
N ARG A 442 11.65 13.76 12.74
CA ARG A 442 10.60 14.38 11.94
C ARG A 442 10.86 15.89 11.95
N ASP A 443 11.46 16.42 10.87
CA ASP A 443 11.39 17.84 10.43
C ASP A 443 12.43 18.26 9.37
N LYS A 444 13.36 17.39 8.93
CA LYS A 444 14.39 17.84 7.95
C LYS A 444 13.85 18.33 6.59
N LYS A 445 12.66 17.91 6.15
CA LYS A 445 12.12 18.22 4.80
C LYS A 445 10.84 19.06 4.76
N GLY A 446 10.22 19.34 5.93
CA GLY A 446 8.87 19.91 5.99
C GLY A 446 7.78 18.96 5.47
N ASN A 447 6.54 19.14 5.91
CA ASN A 447 5.39 18.33 5.48
C ASN A 447 4.52 19.14 4.49
N GLN A 448 3.72 18.48 3.66
CA GLN A 448 2.78 19.17 2.77
C GLN A 448 1.74 19.94 3.60
N PRO A 449 1.57 21.27 3.39
CA PRO A 449 0.60 22.06 4.12
C PRO A 449 -0.80 21.59 3.79
N ARG A 450 -1.68 21.70 4.80
CA ARG A 450 -3.04 21.19 4.70
C ARG A 450 -3.91 21.73 5.83
N SER A 451 -5.16 21.97 5.52
CA SER A 451 -6.22 22.30 6.46
C SER A 451 -7.46 21.44 6.18
N LEU A 452 -8.46 21.48 7.07
CA LEU A 452 -9.77 20.88 6.77
C LEU A 452 -10.47 21.64 5.62
N GLN A 453 -10.27 22.96 5.54
CA GLN A 453 -10.88 23.80 4.52
C GLN A 453 -10.41 23.45 3.10
N ASP A 454 -9.12 23.10 2.93
CA ASP A 454 -8.54 22.69 1.63
C ASP A 454 -9.27 21.47 1.03
N PHE A 455 -9.91 20.67 1.88
CA PHE A 455 -10.63 19.44 1.50
C PHE A 455 -12.14 19.55 1.74
N HIS A 456 -12.66 20.76 1.97
CA HIS A 456 -14.10 21.01 2.17
C HIS A 456 -14.72 20.23 3.34
N LEU A 457 -13.89 19.92 4.35
CA LEU A 457 -14.31 19.27 5.60
C LEU A 457 -14.60 20.33 6.67
N THR A 458 -15.56 20.02 7.55
CA THR A 458 -15.93 20.87 8.69
C THR A 458 -15.89 20.06 9.98
N GLU A 459 -15.70 20.72 11.12
CA GLU A 459 -15.65 20.07 12.45
C GLU A 459 -16.89 19.21 12.74
N ALA A 460 -18.07 19.68 12.36
CA ALA A 460 -19.31 18.93 12.54
C ALA A 460 -19.34 17.58 11.79
N LYS A 461 -18.63 17.48 10.65
CA LYS A 461 -18.57 16.25 9.85
C LYS A 461 -17.61 15.20 10.40
N ILE A 462 -16.77 15.55 11.38
CA ILE A 462 -15.60 14.75 11.78
C ILE A 462 -15.57 14.42 13.27
N ALA A 463 -16.73 14.43 13.94
CA ALA A 463 -16.82 14.26 15.38
C ALA A 463 -16.44 12.84 15.85
N PHE A 464 -16.82 11.80 15.09
CA PHE A 464 -16.58 10.37 15.40
C PHE A 464 -16.77 10.05 16.91
N GLU A 465 -17.89 10.49 17.47
CA GLU A 465 -18.10 10.59 18.92
C GLU A 465 -17.87 9.27 19.64
N GLU A 466 -18.34 8.16 19.07
CA GLU A 466 -18.18 6.85 19.70
C GLU A 466 -16.71 6.42 19.83
N TYR A 467 -15.91 6.61 18.77
CA TYR A 467 -14.48 6.35 18.82
C TYR A 467 -13.77 7.29 19.81
N SER A 468 -14.07 8.59 19.75
CA SER A 468 -13.48 9.58 20.64
C SER A 468 -13.81 9.29 22.11
N ASN A 469 -15.06 8.95 22.40
CA ASN A 469 -15.51 8.54 23.72
C ASN A 469 -14.92 7.19 24.14
N MET A 470 -14.51 6.32 23.24
CA MET A 470 -13.94 5.04 23.64
C MET A 470 -12.43 5.13 23.92
N PHE A 471 -11.70 5.92 23.14
CA PHE A 471 -10.23 5.88 23.14
C PHE A 471 -9.53 7.20 23.44
N LEU A 472 -10.24 8.33 23.46
CA LEU A 472 -9.64 9.67 23.56
C LEU A 472 -10.16 10.48 24.77
N ARG A 473 -10.86 9.86 25.73
CA ARG A 473 -11.54 10.56 26.84
C ARG A 473 -10.63 11.48 27.67
N ASP A 474 -9.36 11.16 27.79
CA ASP A 474 -8.39 11.96 28.56
C ASP A 474 -7.62 12.97 27.68
N SER A 475 -8.02 13.13 26.40
CA SER A 475 -7.29 13.90 25.37
C SER A 475 -8.06 15.10 24.80
N VAL A 476 -9.26 15.40 25.33
CA VAL A 476 -10.13 16.50 24.87
C VAL A 476 -10.12 17.66 25.85
#